data_AF-A0A933H8H4-F1
#
_entry.id   AF-A0A933H8H4-F1
#
_cell.length_a   1.000
_cell.length_b   1.000
_cell.length_c   1.000
_cell.angle_alpha   90.00
_cell.angle_beta   90.00
_cell.angle_gamma   90.00
#
_symmetry.space_group_name_H-M   'P 1'
#
loop_
_entity.id
_entity.type
_entity.pdbx_description
1 polymer ?
#
loop_
_entity_poly.entity_id
_entity_poly.type
_entity_poly.pdbx_seq_one_letter_code
_entity_poly.pdbx_strand_id
1 'polypeptide(L)'
;MFTQDDLALNRNGQLAPSQAKQVESIPARRFLLNATVFGLLAMFFIGLGIFLSFLPPRSPGNSALVPLMIMGGIGSIMFVVLGKYVWDWWRVKQDLSEGRVMQGLGEVEWKGNRYRATVEGRSLQFVASALAPSRYQFYYLPRTGYILSAESLGHTDPNQSLQSVLNTVFRFDPNDLALNRQGQLGESQLSHLQRQMWAYAIIGLVMVSVFTSVPLFVMFVASNQSSAWIPTLLFLGVDVIVAIVFTFLAWRVWRDISDRRVEILNGVLRKYVVRGNKSSTYYIEIGNKKFAMGIPQYNVVIEGRTYRLYYAPRSSIVIGIEVDDV
;
A
#
# COMPACT_ATOMS: atom_id res chain seq x y z
N MET A 1 -5.69 -14.29 -15.53
CA MET A 1 -5.75 -15.76 -15.48
C MET A 1 -4.92 -16.27 -16.66
N PHE A 2 -4.05 -17.24 -16.46
CA PHE A 2 -3.24 -17.79 -17.54
C PHE A 2 -4.09 -18.71 -18.41
N THR A 3 -3.92 -18.67 -19.73
CA THR A 3 -4.63 -19.60 -20.62
C THR A 3 -3.96 -20.98 -20.55
N GLN A 4 -4.71 -22.04 -20.85
CA GLN A 4 -4.14 -23.40 -20.95
C GLN A 4 -3.03 -23.46 -22.01
N ASP A 5 -3.16 -22.69 -23.09
CA ASP A 5 -2.16 -22.59 -24.15
C ASP A 5 -0.86 -21.94 -23.65
N ASP A 6 -0.96 -20.84 -22.89
CA ASP A 6 0.23 -20.23 -22.26
C ASP A 6 0.94 -21.24 -21.35
N LEU A 7 0.17 -22.05 -20.61
CA LEU A 7 0.73 -23.04 -19.70
C LEU A 7 1.42 -24.18 -20.46
N ALA A 8 0.84 -24.66 -21.57
CA ALA A 8 1.44 -25.68 -22.42
C ALA A 8 2.78 -25.20 -23.01
N LEU A 9 2.87 -23.94 -23.46
CA LEU A 9 4.13 -23.34 -23.93
C LEU A 9 5.18 -23.29 -22.81
N ASN A 10 4.77 -22.85 -21.61
CA ASN A 10 5.67 -22.77 -20.45
C ASN A 10 6.20 -24.15 -20.03
N ARG A 11 5.37 -25.21 -20.10
CA ARG A 11 5.79 -26.60 -19.87
C ARG A 11 6.84 -27.08 -20.87
N ASN A 12 6.84 -26.53 -22.09
CA ASN A 12 7.85 -26.79 -23.11
C ASN A 12 9.06 -25.85 -23.02
N GLY A 13 9.16 -25.02 -21.97
CA GLY A 13 10.25 -24.07 -21.77
C GLY A 13 10.17 -22.84 -22.68
N GLN A 14 9.02 -22.56 -23.28
CA GLN A 14 8.81 -21.45 -24.21
C GLN A 14 7.94 -20.35 -23.60
N LEU A 15 8.32 -19.10 -23.85
CA LEU A 15 7.59 -17.91 -23.39
C LEU A 15 6.39 -17.63 -24.30
N ALA A 16 5.19 -17.54 -23.73
CA ALA A 16 4.00 -17.16 -24.50
C ALA A 16 4.06 -15.69 -24.95
N PRO A 17 3.62 -15.33 -26.17
CA PRO A 17 3.65 -13.95 -26.67
C PRO A 17 2.83 -12.97 -25.80
N SER A 18 1.72 -13.45 -25.22
CA SER A 18 0.88 -12.70 -24.29
C SER A 18 1.65 -12.29 -23.03
N GLN A 19 2.44 -13.22 -22.47
CA GLN A 19 3.27 -13.03 -21.29
C GLN A 19 4.47 -12.12 -21.59
N ALA A 20 5.09 -12.26 -22.76
CA ALA A 20 6.18 -11.39 -23.20
C ALA A 20 5.76 -9.90 -23.17
N LYS A 21 4.59 -9.58 -23.75
CA LYS A 21 4.02 -8.21 -23.71
C LYS A 21 3.75 -7.72 -22.29
N GLN A 22 3.23 -8.60 -21.41
CA GLN A 22 2.99 -8.23 -20.02
C GLN A 22 4.29 -7.92 -19.29
N VAL A 23 5.31 -8.76 -19.43
CA VAL A 23 6.63 -8.59 -18.78
C VAL A 23 7.36 -7.36 -19.31
N GLU A 24 7.31 -7.10 -20.62
CA GLU A 24 7.95 -5.94 -21.25
C GLU A 24 7.44 -4.60 -20.69
N SER A 25 6.17 -4.55 -20.28
CA SER A 25 5.57 -3.33 -19.72
C SER A 25 6.03 -2.97 -18.30
N ILE A 26 6.58 -3.94 -17.55
CA ILE A 26 6.89 -3.77 -16.11
C ILE A 26 7.97 -2.71 -15.87
N PRO A 27 9.15 -2.75 -16.53
CA PRO A 27 10.21 -1.79 -16.26
C PRO A 27 9.82 -0.39 -16.71
N ALA A 28 9.13 -0.25 -17.84
CA ALA A 28 8.67 1.05 -18.36
C ALA A 28 7.75 1.75 -17.37
N ARG A 29 6.79 1.03 -16.76
CA ARG A 29 5.87 1.57 -15.77
C ARG A 29 6.58 1.99 -14.48
N ARG A 30 7.54 1.18 -14.01
CA ARG A 30 8.36 1.52 -12.82
C ARG A 30 9.26 2.71 -13.11
N PHE A 31 9.88 2.76 -14.28
CA PHE A 31 10.73 3.87 -14.70
C PHE A 31 9.96 5.19 -14.70
N LEU A 32 8.79 5.22 -15.36
CA LEU A 32 8.00 6.46 -15.48
C LEU A 32 7.55 6.99 -14.11
N LEU A 33 7.04 6.12 -13.23
CA LEU A 33 6.59 6.51 -11.89
C LEU A 33 7.75 7.07 -11.04
N ASN A 34 8.91 6.41 -11.06
CA ASN A 34 10.06 6.86 -10.30
C ASN A 34 10.68 8.13 -10.91
N ALA A 35 10.81 8.20 -12.24
CA ALA A 35 11.30 9.39 -12.93
C ALA A 35 10.45 10.63 -12.60
N THR A 36 9.12 10.50 -12.50
CA THR A 36 8.25 11.59 -12.05
C THR A 36 8.53 12.01 -10.62
N VAL A 37 8.63 11.05 -9.68
CA VAL A 37 8.91 11.36 -8.27
C VAL A 37 10.27 12.04 -8.11
N PHE A 38 11.32 11.51 -8.74
CA PHE A 38 12.66 12.10 -8.70
C PHE A 38 12.73 13.45 -9.41
N GLY A 39 12.02 13.62 -10.53
CA GLY A 39 11.92 14.91 -11.23
C GLY A 39 11.26 15.98 -10.36
N LEU A 40 10.17 15.65 -9.67
CA LEU A 40 9.51 16.58 -8.73
C LEU A 40 10.40 16.90 -7.53
N LEU A 41 11.11 15.91 -6.99
CA LEU A 41 12.02 16.09 -5.87
C LEU A 41 13.19 17.00 -6.27
N ALA A 42 13.78 16.76 -7.45
CA ALA A 42 14.81 17.61 -8.02
C ALA A 42 14.32 19.05 -8.20
N MET A 43 13.13 19.26 -8.78
CA MET A 43 12.54 20.58 -8.92
C MET A 43 12.29 21.26 -7.57
N PHE A 44 11.83 20.53 -6.55
CA PHE A 44 11.66 21.07 -5.19
C PHE A 44 12.98 21.55 -4.61
N PHE A 45 14.05 20.76 -4.72
CA PHE A 45 15.36 21.17 -4.20
C PHE A 45 16.01 22.28 -5.01
N ILE A 46 15.77 22.34 -6.31
CA ILE A 46 16.16 23.49 -7.14
C ILE A 46 15.42 24.75 -6.70
N GLY A 47 14.10 24.68 -6.52
CA GLY A 47 13.29 25.79 -6.03
C GLY A 47 13.68 26.23 -4.62
N LEU A 48 13.99 25.29 -3.73
CA LEU A 48 14.47 25.58 -2.38
C LEU A 48 15.86 26.24 -2.42
N GLY A 49 16.79 25.77 -3.26
CA GLY A 49 18.10 26.38 -3.43
C GLY A 49 18.01 27.82 -3.94
N ILE A 50 17.13 28.06 -4.93
CA ILE A 50 16.81 29.40 -5.44
C ILE A 50 16.19 30.27 -4.34
N PHE A 51 15.20 29.76 -3.60
CA PHE A 51 14.54 30.49 -2.50
C PHE A 51 15.54 30.88 -1.40
N LEU A 52 16.39 29.94 -0.99
CA LEU A 52 17.44 30.20 0.01
C LEU A 52 18.46 31.24 -0.47
N SER A 53 18.68 31.36 -1.79
CA SER A 53 19.55 32.40 -2.35
C SER A 53 18.98 33.82 -2.25
N PHE A 54 17.66 33.97 -2.05
CA PHE A 54 17.00 35.27 -1.84
C PHE A 54 16.96 35.72 -0.37
N LEU A 55 17.28 34.84 0.59
CA LEU A 55 17.35 35.25 1.98
C LEU A 55 18.58 36.14 2.20
N PRO A 56 18.46 37.26 2.94
CA PRO A 56 19.58 38.16 3.18
C PRO A 56 20.73 37.39 3.87
N PRO A 57 21.98 37.55 3.39
CA PRO A 57 23.10 36.80 3.91
C PRO A 57 23.30 37.12 5.40
N ARG A 58 23.09 36.12 6.27
CA ARG A 58 23.34 36.26 7.71
C ARG A 58 24.84 36.28 8.06
N SER A 59 25.73 35.86 7.15
CA SER A 59 27.18 35.96 7.33
C SER A 59 27.95 36.05 5.99
N PRO A 60 29.13 36.71 5.92
CA PRO A 60 29.81 37.01 4.66
C PRO A 60 30.53 35.85 3.95
N GLY A 61 30.37 34.58 4.39
CA GLY A 61 31.39 33.56 4.08
C GLY A 61 30.98 32.24 3.40
N ASN A 62 29.70 31.82 3.35
CA ASN A 62 29.44 30.41 2.96
C ASN A 62 28.04 30.05 2.41
N SER A 63 27.22 31.01 1.99
CA SER A 63 25.82 30.74 1.64
C SER A 63 25.62 29.96 0.33
N ALA A 64 26.55 30.02 -0.63
CA ALA A 64 26.39 29.42 -1.96
C ALA A 64 26.87 27.96 -2.09
N LEU A 65 27.83 27.52 -1.26
CA LEU A 65 28.36 26.15 -1.32
C LEU A 65 27.38 25.11 -0.80
N VAL A 66 26.55 25.47 0.19
CA VAL A 66 25.58 24.54 0.79
C VAL A 66 24.51 24.09 -0.23
N PRO A 67 23.85 24.98 -1.00
CA PRO A 67 22.94 24.57 -2.07
C PRO A 67 23.62 23.71 -3.15
N LEU A 68 24.85 24.03 -3.55
CA LEU A 68 25.61 23.27 -4.55
C LEU A 68 25.92 21.85 -4.08
N MET A 69 26.33 21.67 -2.82
CA MET A 69 26.54 20.34 -2.24
C MET A 69 25.25 19.54 -2.14
N ILE A 70 24.12 20.18 -1.78
CA ILE A 70 22.81 19.53 -1.74
C ILE A 70 22.41 19.08 -3.16
N MET A 71 22.58 19.93 -4.17
CA MET A 71 22.30 19.58 -5.57
C MET A 71 23.19 18.44 -6.08
N GLY A 72 24.50 18.50 -5.81
CA GLY A 72 25.44 17.44 -6.18
C GLY A 72 25.07 16.11 -5.54
N GLY A 73 24.75 16.10 -4.25
CA GLY A 73 24.31 14.90 -3.53
C GLY A 73 23.04 14.27 -4.10
N ILE A 74 22.03 15.10 -4.41
CA ILE A 74 20.78 14.63 -5.03
C ILE A 74 21.05 14.07 -6.43
N GLY A 75 21.88 14.75 -7.24
CA GLY A 75 22.26 14.31 -8.58
C GLY A 75 22.94 12.93 -8.57
N SER A 76 23.86 12.69 -7.63
CA SER A 76 24.50 11.39 -7.47
C SER A 76 23.51 10.28 -7.09
N ILE A 77 22.59 10.54 -6.15
CA ILE A 77 21.54 9.58 -5.77
C ILE A 77 20.65 9.25 -6.96
N MET A 78 20.24 10.26 -7.74
CA MET A 78 19.44 10.07 -8.94
C MET A 78 20.17 9.21 -9.98
N PHE A 79 21.46 9.44 -10.20
CA PHE A 79 22.26 8.65 -11.15
C PHE A 79 22.33 7.17 -10.76
N VAL A 80 22.59 6.86 -9.49
CA VAL A 80 22.62 5.48 -8.97
C VAL A 80 21.27 4.79 -9.17
N VAL A 81 20.18 5.49 -8.84
CA VAL A 81 18.82 4.95 -8.99
C VAL A 81 18.46 4.74 -10.46
N LEU A 82 18.80 5.68 -11.35
CA LEU A 82 18.55 5.56 -12.79
C LEU A 82 19.35 4.40 -13.41
N GLY A 83 20.62 4.27 -13.04
CA GLY A 83 21.47 3.15 -13.48
C GLY A 83 20.90 1.79 -13.10
N LYS A 84 20.34 1.67 -11.89
CA LYS A 84 19.61 0.46 -11.48
C LYS A 84 18.40 0.16 -12.37
N TYR A 85 17.62 1.18 -12.76
CA TYR A 85 16.46 0.98 -13.64
C TYR A 85 16.86 0.54 -15.05
N VAL A 86 17.90 1.16 -15.63
CA VAL A 86 18.44 0.77 -16.93
C VAL A 86 18.93 -0.67 -16.90
N TRP A 87 19.63 -1.05 -15.83
CA TRP A 87 20.08 -2.42 -15.62
C TRP A 87 18.93 -3.43 -15.52
N ASP A 88 17.90 -3.14 -14.72
CA ASP A 88 16.73 -4.02 -14.57
C ASP A 88 15.95 -4.15 -15.89
N TRP A 89 15.83 -3.08 -16.68
CA TRP A 89 15.22 -3.12 -18.02
C TRP A 89 16.03 -3.96 -19.00
N TRP A 90 17.36 -3.82 -19.00
CA TRP A 90 18.23 -4.61 -19.86
C TRP A 90 18.15 -6.11 -19.54
N ARG A 91 18.11 -6.49 -18.26
CA ARG A 91 17.89 -7.89 -17.84
C ARG A 91 16.57 -8.47 -18.32
N VAL A 92 15.50 -7.68 -18.28
CA VAL A 92 14.19 -8.08 -18.82
C VAL A 92 14.28 -8.29 -20.32
N LYS A 93 14.89 -7.36 -21.06
CA LYS A 93 15.09 -7.52 -22.51
C LYS A 93 15.90 -8.77 -22.85
N GLN A 94 16.93 -9.07 -22.08
CA GLN A 94 17.72 -10.28 -22.27
C GLN A 94 16.88 -11.54 -22.07
N ASP A 95 16.13 -11.64 -20.96
CA ASP A 95 15.22 -12.77 -20.72
C ASP A 95 14.17 -12.92 -21.85
N LEU A 96 13.59 -11.81 -22.31
CA LEU A 96 12.61 -11.82 -23.40
C LEU A 96 13.21 -12.23 -24.75
N SER A 97 14.45 -11.81 -25.04
CA SER A 97 15.15 -12.18 -26.29
C SER A 97 15.58 -13.64 -26.33
N GLU A 98 15.95 -14.21 -25.17
CA GLU A 98 16.28 -15.63 -25.05
C GLU A 98 15.02 -16.51 -25.16
N GLY A 99 13.85 -16.00 -24.73
CA GLY A 99 12.57 -16.71 -24.82
C GLY A 99 12.48 -17.99 -23.98
N ARG A 100 13.49 -18.26 -23.14
CA ARG A 100 13.60 -19.47 -22.32
C ARG A 100 12.83 -19.32 -21.03
N VAL A 101 12.06 -20.34 -20.71
CA VAL A 101 11.32 -20.45 -19.45
C VAL A 101 11.95 -21.55 -18.61
N MET A 102 12.34 -21.21 -17.38
CA MET A 102 12.82 -22.17 -16.40
C MET A 102 11.65 -22.71 -15.58
N GLN A 103 11.80 -23.95 -15.13
CA GLN A 103 10.84 -24.62 -14.27
C GLN A 103 11.49 -24.92 -12.94
N GLY A 104 10.75 -24.81 -11.84
CA GLY A 104 11.26 -25.17 -10.53
C GLY A 104 10.15 -25.38 -9.52
N LEU A 105 10.36 -26.36 -8.64
CA LEU A 105 9.50 -26.61 -7.50
C LEU A 105 9.76 -25.55 -6.43
N GLY A 106 8.69 -24.97 -5.90
CA GLY A 106 8.80 -23.94 -4.88
C GLY A 106 7.54 -23.79 -4.05
N GLU A 107 7.61 -22.85 -3.12
CA GLU A 107 6.51 -22.57 -2.19
C GLU A 107 6.18 -21.09 -2.20
N VAL A 108 4.89 -20.77 -2.06
CA VAL A 108 4.43 -19.41 -1.82
C VAL A 108 4.25 -19.23 -0.32
N GLU A 109 5.06 -18.33 0.25
CA GLU A 109 4.96 -17.95 1.65
C GLU A 109 4.53 -16.50 1.80
N TRP A 110 3.81 -16.22 2.90
CA TRP A 110 3.57 -14.86 3.32
C TRP A 110 4.76 -14.36 4.16
N LYS A 111 5.53 -13.38 3.65
CA LYS A 111 6.70 -12.85 4.35
C LYS A 111 6.73 -11.32 4.38
N GLY A 112 6.69 -10.77 5.59
CA GLY A 112 6.56 -9.33 5.82
C GLY A 112 5.13 -8.88 5.49
N ASN A 113 4.95 -8.25 4.32
CA ASN A 113 3.68 -7.65 3.89
C ASN A 113 3.25 -8.07 2.48
N ARG A 114 3.79 -9.18 1.96
CA ARG A 114 3.52 -9.68 0.62
C ARG A 114 3.77 -11.18 0.52
N TYR A 115 3.08 -11.81 -0.42
CA TYR A 115 3.43 -13.14 -0.87
C TYR A 115 4.77 -13.14 -1.59
N ARG A 116 5.59 -14.15 -1.30
CA ARG A 116 6.88 -14.38 -1.93
C ARG A 116 6.95 -15.85 -2.34
N ALA A 117 7.19 -16.09 -3.62
CA ALA A 117 7.52 -17.43 -4.10
C ALA A 117 9.02 -17.66 -3.95
N THR A 118 9.40 -18.85 -3.49
CA THR A 118 10.78 -19.29 -3.34
C THR A 118 11.00 -20.59 -4.09
N VAL A 119 12.04 -20.63 -4.93
CA VAL A 119 12.49 -21.83 -5.66
C VAL A 119 13.98 -21.99 -5.35
N GLU A 120 14.37 -23.12 -4.74
CA GLU A 120 15.77 -23.41 -4.39
C GLU A 120 16.47 -22.27 -3.62
N GLY A 121 15.76 -21.65 -2.67
CA GLY A 121 16.26 -20.51 -1.88
C GLY A 121 16.25 -19.16 -2.60
N ARG A 122 15.92 -19.12 -3.90
CA ARG A 122 15.80 -17.88 -4.68
C ARG A 122 14.38 -17.33 -4.60
N SER A 123 14.26 -16.04 -4.25
CA SER A 123 12.99 -15.31 -4.29
C SER A 123 12.60 -14.95 -5.73
N LEU A 124 11.39 -15.34 -6.13
CA LEU A 124 10.78 -14.98 -7.41
C LEU A 124 9.86 -13.76 -7.26
N GLN A 125 9.55 -13.09 -8.38
CA GLN A 125 8.69 -11.90 -8.44
C GLN A 125 7.40 -12.20 -9.22
N PHE A 126 6.25 -11.86 -8.64
CA PHE A 126 4.96 -12.02 -9.31
C PHE A 126 4.75 -10.95 -10.38
N VAL A 127 4.38 -11.39 -11.59
CA VAL A 127 3.90 -10.51 -12.68
C VAL A 127 2.38 -10.30 -12.56
N ALA A 128 1.66 -11.32 -12.12
CA ALA A 128 0.20 -11.34 -12.00
C ALA A 128 -0.27 -11.31 -10.52
N SER A 129 -1.56 -11.58 -10.31
CA SER A 129 -2.19 -11.69 -9.00
C SER A 129 -1.43 -12.64 -8.07
N ALA A 130 -1.44 -12.31 -6.77
CA ALA A 130 -0.86 -13.19 -5.76
C ALA A 130 -1.49 -14.58 -5.80
N LEU A 131 -0.66 -15.61 -5.60
CA LEU A 131 -1.10 -16.99 -5.46
C LEU A 131 -1.34 -17.30 -3.98
N ALA A 132 -2.26 -18.24 -3.71
CA ALA A 132 -2.48 -18.72 -2.35
C ALA A 132 -1.24 -19.43 -1.81
N PRO A 133 -0.97 -19.39 -0.50
CA PRO A 133 0.08 -20.21 0.11
C PRO A 133 -0.11 -21.68 -0.23
N SER A 134 0.85 -22.28 -0.92
CA SER A 134 0.90 -23.69 -1.29
C SER A 134 2.24 -24.00 -1.97
N ARG A 135 2.48 -25.27 -2.28
CA ARG A 135 3.57 -25.74 -3.13
C ARG A 135 3.13 -25.69 -4.60
N TYR A 136 3.99 -25.13 -5.45
CA TYR A 136 3.72 -24.98 -6.87
C TYR A 136 4.92 -25.43 -7.72
N GLN A 137 4.63 -25.89 -8.92
CA GLN A 137 5.58 -25.90 -10.03
C GLN A 137 5.56 -24.51 -10.66
N PHE A 138 6.62 -23.73 -10.50
CA PHE A 138 6.73 -22.39 -11.09
C PHE A 138 7.39 -22.42 -12.45
N TYR A 139 6.88 -21.58 -13.34
CA TYR A 139 7.48 -21.27 -14.64
C TYR A 139 7.94 -19.82 -14.60
N TYR A 140 9.24 -19.56 -14.74
CA TYR A 140 9.81 -18.23 -14.51
C TYR A 140 10.97 -17.89 -15.44
N LEU A 141 11.25 -16.59 -15.55
CA LEU A 141 12.37 -16.09 -16.34
C LEU A 141 13.71 -16.24 -15.58
N PRO A 142 14.75 -16.79 -16.21
CA PRO A 142 15.97 -17.21 -15.51
C PRO A 142 16.72 -16.07 -14.84
N ARG A 143 16.84 -14.89 -15.47
CA ARG A 143 17.65 -13.80 -14.90
C ARG A 143 16.83 -12.95 -13.95
N THR A 144 15.64 -12.53 -14.34
CA THR A 144 14.80 -11.61 -13.54
C THR A 144 14.04 -12.32 -12.42
N GLY A 145 13.76 -13.62 -12.55
CA GLY A 145 12.95 -14.39 -11.62
C GLY A 145 11.47 -14.02 -11.68
N TYR A 146 11.00 -13.42 -12.76
CA TYR A 146 9.58 -13.14 -12.95
C TYR A 146 8.80 -14.43 -13.18
N ILE A 147 7.76 -14.65 -12.38
CA ILE A 147 6.85 -15.79 -12.49
C ILE A 147 5.89 -15.52 -13.65
N LEU A 148 5.91 -16.42 -14.61
CA LEU A 148 5.07 -16.40 -15.80
C LEU A 148 3.79 -17.17 -15.56
N SER A 149 3.88 -18.34 -14.92
CA SER A 149 2.75 -19.18 -14.53
C SER A 149 3.14 -20.10 -13.37
N ALA A 150 2.14 -20.74 -12.77
CA ALA A 150 2.35 -21.67 -11.66
C ALA A 150 1.26 -22.75 -11.66
N GLU A 151 1.64 -23.98 -11.38
CA GLU A 151 0.72 -25.11 -11.23
C GLU A 151 0.72 -25.59 -9.79
N SER A 152 -0.47 -25.72 -9.18
CA SER A 152 -0.61 -26.22 -7.81
C SER A 152 -0.29 -27.72 -7.78
N LEU A 153 0.54 -28.14 -6.84
CA LEU A 153 0.88 -29.55 -6.66
C LEU A 153 -0.08 -30.28 -5.71
N GLY A 154 -1.12 -29.62 -5.20
CA GLY A 154 -2.27 -30.27 -4.56
C GLY A 154 -2.05 -30.94 -3.19
N HIS A 155 -0.91 -30.73 -2.52
CA HIS A 155 -0.62 -31.43 -1.26
C HIS A 155 -1.20 -30.77 0.01
N THR A 156 -1.71 -29.55 -0.08
CA THR A 156 -2.26 -28.82 1.06
C THR A 156 -3.50 -28.10 0.60
N ASP A 157 -4.57 -28.16 1.40
CA ASP A 157 -5.77 -27.37 1.16
C ASP A 157 -5.38 -25.88 1.08
N PRO A 158 -5.44 -25.27 -0.11
CA PRO A 158 -5.03 -23.88 -0.30
C PRO A 158 -5.87 -22.92 0.54
N ASN A 159 -7.11 -23.30 0.88
CA ASN A 159 -8.03 -22.48 1.63
C ASN A 159 -7.64 -22.44 3.11
N GLN A 160 -7.24 -23.57 3.70
CA GLN A 160 -6.70 -23.60 5.07
C GLN A 160 -5.41 -22.78 5.22
N SER A 161 -4.49 -22.94 4.26
CA SER A 161 -3.22 -22.18 4.27
C SER A 161 -3.45 -20.69 4.05
N LEU A 162 -4.42 -20.32 3.21
CA LEU A 162 -4.81 -18.93 3.04
C LEU A 162 -5.48 -18.38 4.30
N GLN A 163 -6.37 -19.15 4.93
CA GLN A 163 -7.06 -18.74 6.16
C GLN A 163 -6.08 -18.49 7.31
N SER A 164 -5.04 -19.32 7.47
CA SER A 164 -4.03 -19.10 8.50
C SER A 164 -3.25 -17.79 8.29
N VAL A 165 -2.95 -17.44 7.05
CA VAL A 165 -2.31 -16.16 6.71
C VAL A 165 -3.28 -14.99 6.93
N LEU A 166 -4.56 -15.13 6.55
CA LEU A 166 -5.58 -14.10 6.79
C LEU A 166 -5.72 -13.82 8.30
N ASN A 167 -5.82 -14.87 9.12
CA ASN A 167 -5.87 -14.75 10.58
C ASN A 167 -4.64 -14.01 11.11
N THR A 168 -3.46 -14.29 10.57
CA THR A 168 -2.21 -13.63 10.98
C THR A 168 -2.19 -12.15 10.60
N VAL A 169 -2.53 -11.82 9.35
CA VAL A 169 -2.44 -10.44 8.81
C VAL A 169 -3.47 -9.53 9.43
N PHE A 170 -4.69 -10.04 9.62
CA PHE A 170 -5.74 -9.28 10.25
C PHE A 170 -5.74 -9.40 11.80
N ARG A 171 -4.87 -10.25 12.36
CA ARG A 171 -4.66 -10.45 13.81
C ARG A 171 -5.92 -10.96 14.52
N PHE A 172 -6.56 -12.00 13.97
CA PHE A 172 -7.71 -12.63 14.61
C PHE A 172 -7.33 -13.79 15.50
N ASP A 173 -7.97 -13.81 16.66
CA ASP A 173 -8.12 -15.01 17.45
C ASP A 173 -9.19 -15.92 16.80
N PRO A 174 -8.98 -17.24 16.69
CA PRO A 174 -10.02 -18.18 16.28
C PRO A 174 -11.34 -18.01 17.04
N ASN A 175 -11.30 -17.59 18.31
CA ASN A 175 -12.50 -17.31 19.11
C ASN A 175 -13.27 -16.09 18.60
N ASP A 176 -12.57 -15.06 18.10
CA ASP A 176 -13.21 -13.87 17.52
C ASP A 176 -14.00 -14.24 16.26
N LEU A 177 -13.52 -15.19 15.45
CA LEU A 177 -14.24 -15.65 14.26
C LEU A 177 -15.58 -16.31 14.63
N ALA A 178 -15.62 -17.10 15.70
CA ALA A 178 -16.87 -17.70 16.17
C ALA A 178 -17.89 -16.63 16.61
N LEU A 179 -17.44 -15.58 17.30
CA LEU A 179 -18.28 -14.42 17.67
C LEU A 179 -18.71 -13.61 16.45
N ASN A 180 -17.81 -13.37 15.50
CA ASN A 180 -18.10 -12.64 14.26
C ASN A 180 -19.19 -13.35 13.44
N ARG A 181 -19.15 -14.69 13.35
CA ARG A 181 -20.19 -15.50 12.71
C ARG A 181 -21.57 -15.34 13.38
N GLN A 182 -21.60 -14.98 14.67
CA GLN A 182 -22.81 -14.65 15.43
C GLN A 182 -23.17 -13.16 15.37
N GLY A 183 -22.45 -12.36 14.57
CA GLY A 183 -22.67 -10.92 14.45
C GLY A 183 -22.19 -10.11 15.66
N GLN A 184 -21.27 -10.65 16.47
CA GLN A 184 -20.74 -10.00 17.68
C GLN A 184 -19.24 -9.68 17.55
N LEU A 185 -18.83 -8.56 18.15
CA LEU A 185 -17.41 -8.19 18.25
C LEU A 185 -16.72 -8.98 19.37
N GLY A 186 -15.55 -9.53 19.08
CA GLY A 186 -14.65 -10.11 20.08
C GLY A 186 -13.92 -9.07 20.93
N GLU A 187 -13.43 -9.46 22.10
CA GLU A 187 -12.75 -8.54 23.03
C GLU A 187 -11.45 -7.97 22.45
N SER A 188 -10.70 -8.78 21.70
CA SER A 188 -9.48 -8.35 21.05
C SER A 188 -9.77 -7.23 20.03
N GLN A 189 -10.86 -7.38 19.27
CA GLN A 189 -11.32 -6.44 18.26
C GLN A 189 -11.86 -5.15 18.89
N LEU A 190 -12.57 -5.24 20.01
CA LEU A 190 -12.98 -4.08 20.80
C LEU A 190 -11.78 -3.25 21.23
N SER A 191 -10.72 -3.88 21.75
CA SER A 191 -9.49 -3.18 22.12
C SER A 191 -8.80 -2.50 20.92
N HIS A 192 -8.91 -3.10 19.72
CA HIS A 192 -8.36 -2.53 18.50
C HIS A 192 -9.15 -1.29 18.06
N LEU A 193 -10.48 -1.39 18.01
CA LEU A 193 -11.35 -0.26 17.68
C LEU A 193 -11.22 0.88 18.70
N GLN A 194 -11.09 0.57 19.99
CA GLN A 194 -10.85 1.57 21.03
C GLN A 194 -9.54 2.33 20.80
N ARG A 195 -8.44 1.62 20.46
CA ARG A 195 -7.17 2.27 20.11
C ARG A 195 -7.29 3.15 18.87
N GLN A 196 -8.04 2.72 17.86
CA GLN A 196 -8.27 3.51 16.66
C GLN A 196 -9.13 4.77 16.94
N MET A 197 -10.16 4.65 17.78
CA MET A 197 -10.96 5.77 18.27
C MET A 197 -10.07 6.80 19.00
N TRP A 198 -9.23 6.35 19.92
CA TRP A 198 -8.28 7.22 20.62
C TRP A 198 -7.25 7.84 19.67
N ALA A 199 -6.78 7.10 18.66
CA ALA A 199 -5.88 7.64 17.65
C ALA A 199 -6.53 8.80 16.87
N TYR A 200 -7.80 8.68 16.46
CA TYR A 200 -8.52 9.79 15.83
C TYR A 200 -8.66 11.00 16.75
N ALA A 201 -8.98 10.78 18.04
CA ALA A 201 -9.09 11.86 19.02
C ALA A 201 -7.74 12.59 19.22
N ILE A 202 -6.64 11.84 19.37
CA ILE A 202 -5.29 12.39 19.56
C ILE A 202 -4.81 13.12 18.30
N ILE A 203 -4.99 12.54 17.11
CA ILE A 203 -4.61 13.20 15.85
C ILE A 203 -5.41 14.49 15.67
N GLY A 204 -6.72 14.47 15.94
CA GLY A 204 -7.55 15.67 15.92
C GLY A 204 -7.03 16.75 16.86
N LEU A 205 -6.73 16.39 18.11
CA LEU A 205 -6.18 17.31 19.11
C LEU A 205 -4.83 17.91 18.69
N VAL A 206 -3.93 17.09 18.13
CA VAL A 206 -2.62 17.54 17.65
C VAL A 206 -2.79 18.49 16.48
N MET A 207 -3.68 18.17 15.52
CA MET A 207 -3.93 19.03 14.36
C MET A 207 -4.46 20.39 14.80
N VAL A 208 -5.50 20.43 15.63
CA VAL A 208 -6.04 21.68 16.20
C VAL A 208 -4.94 22.46 16.94
N SER A 209 -4.12 21.79 17.76
CA SER A 209 -3.02 22.47 18.46
C SER A 209 -2.01 23.12 17.50
N VAL A 210 -1.64 22.43 16.41
CA VAL A 210 -0.71 22.96 15.40
C VAL A 210 -1.32 24.15 14.69
N PHE A 211 -2.55 24.02 14.20
CA PHE A 211 -3.24 25.06 13.45
C PHE A 211 -3.62 26.27 14.30
N THR A 212 -3.85 26.12 15.61
CA THR A 212 -4.02 27.23 16.54
C THR A 212 -2.67 27.89 16.91
N SER A 213 -1.57 27.12 16.99
CA SER A 213 -0.25 27.66 17.38
C SER A 213 0.34 28.65 16.36
N VAL A 214 0.14 28.39 15.06
CA VAL A 214 0.64 29.23 13.96
C VAL A 214 0.05 30.66 13.98
N PRO A 215 -1.28 30.87 14.00
CA PRO A 215 -1.85 32.21 14.05
C PRO A 215 -1.52 32.93 15.36
N LEU A 216 -1.45 32.23 16.50
CA LEU A 216 -0.98 32.82 17.75
C LEU A 216 0.47 33.32 17.63
N PHE A 217 1.34 32.54 16.99
CA PHE A 217 2.72 32.96 16.71
C PHE A 217 2.78 34.14 15.74
N VAL A 218 1.97 34.14 14.67
CA VAL A 218 1.87 35.26 13.73
C VAL A 218 1.37 36.52 14.43
N MET A 219 0.31 36.43 15.24
CA MET A 219 -0.19 37.54 16.05
C MET A 219 0.88 38.08 17.00
N PHE A 220 1.69 37.20 17.59
CA PHE A 220 2.80 37.60 18.46
C PHE A 220 3.87 38.39 17.71
N VAL A 221 4.34 37.88 16.56
CA VAL A 221 5.39 38.51 15.72
C VAL A 221 4.89 39.79 15.03
N ALA A 222 3.62 39.81 14.61
CA ALA A 222 3.01 40.90 13.86
C ALA A 222 2.10 41.79 14.72
N SER A 223 2.28 41.80 16.04
CA SER A 223 1.40 42.46 17.01
C SER A 223 1.15 43.96 16.76
N ASN A 224 2.03 44.64 16.01
CA ASN A 224 1.87 46.04 15.62
C ASN A 224 1.06 46.27 14.32
N GLN A 225 0.62 45.22 13.63
CA GLN A 225 -0.15 45.34 12.38
C GLN A 225 -1.66 45.12 12.62
N SER A 226 -2.47 46.14 12.33
CA SER A 226 -3.93 46.11 12.52
C SER A 226 -4.67 45.07 11.67
N SER A 227 -4.02 44.46 10.68
CA SER A 227 -4.60 43.47 9.76
C SER A 227 -4.41 42.00 10.18
N ALA A 228 -3.69 41.71 11.27
CA ALA A 228 -3.36 40.32 11.66
C ALA A 228 -4.57 39.48 12.15
N TRP A 229 -5.72 40.10 12.43
CA TRP A 229 -6.92 39.40 12.90
C TRP A 229 -7.66 38.62 11.79
N ILE A 230 -7.61 39.08 10.54
CA ILE A 230 -8.29 38.41 9.40
C ILE A 230 -7.71 37.00 9.16
N PRO A 231 -6.37 36.81 9.00
CA PRO A 231 -5.79 35.48 8.89
C PRO A 231 -6.12 34.59 10.10
N THR A 232 -6.16 35.16 11.30
CA THR A 232 -6.43 34.40 12.53
C THR A 232 -7.84 33.80 12.55
N LEU A 233 -8.85 34.57 12.13
CA LEU A 233 -10.21 34.04 12.01
C LEU A 233 -10.31 32.93 10.95
N LEU A 234 -9.56 33.02 9.85
CA LEU A 234 -9.52 31.97 8.85
C LEU A 234 -8.92 30.67 9.40
N PHE A 235 -7.82 30.75 10.16
CA PHE A 235 -7.23 29.58 10.82
C PHE A 235 -8.18 28.97 11.86
N LEU A 236 -8.86 29.79 12.66
CA LEU A 236 -9.83 29.32 13.64
C LEU A 236 -11.04 28.62 12.98
N GLY A 237 -11.46 29.10 11.82
CA GLY A 237 -12.47 28.41 11.01
C GLY A 237 -12.02 27.02 10.55
N VAL A 238 -10.76 26.89 10.10
CA VAL A 238 -10.17 25.58 9.73
C VAL A 238 -10.10 24.66 10.94
N ASP A 239 -9.72 25.18 12.12
CA ASP A 239 -9.66 24.40 13.37
C ASP A 239 -11.01 23.79 13.75
N VAL A 240 -12.09 24.56 13.65
CA VAL A 240 -13.44 24.06 13.92
C VAL A 240 -13.81 22.93 12.95
N ILE A 241 -13.49 23.07 11.66
CA ILE A 241 -13.75 22.01 10.66
C ILE A 241 -12.96 20.75 11.00
N VAL A 242 -11.66 20.89 11.31
CA VAL A 242 -10.80 19.76 11.70
C VAL A 242 -11.36 19.06 12.94
N ALA A 243 -11.72 19.82 13.99
CA ALA A 243 -12.30 19.28 15.21
C ALA A 243 -13.59 18.49 14.93
N ILE A 244 -14.52 19.05 14.16
CA ILE A 244 -15.78 18.38 13.78
C ILE A 244 -15.50 17.06 13.04
N VAL A 245 -14.58 17.06 12.07
CA VAL A 245 -14.26 15.87 11.29
C VAL A 245 -13.71 14.76 12.19
N PHE A 246 -12.72 15.05 13.04
CA PHE A 246 -12.11 14.02 13.89
C PHE A 246 -13.04 13.56 15.02
N THR A 247 -13.83 14.46 15.61
CA THR A 247 -14.88 14.07 16.58
C THR A 247 -15.93 13.18 15.93
N PHE A 248 -16.38 13.49 14.71
CA PHE A 248 -17.33 12.66 13.99
C PHE A 248 -16.78 11.27 13.65
N LEU A 249 -15.50 11.17 13.24
CA LEU A 249 -14.84 9.88 13.00
C LEU A 249 -14.72 9.04 14.28
N ALA A 250 -14.28 9.66 15.39
CA ALA A 250 -14.21 8.97 16.67
C ALA A 250 -15.60 8.52 17.16
N TRP A 251 -16.62 9.36 17.00
CA TRP A 251 -18.00 9.04 17.34
C TRP A 251 -18.56 7.84 16.54
N ARG A 252 -18.27 7.74 15.24
CA ARG A 252 -18.69 6.58 14.43
C ARG A 252 -18.12 5.27 14.98
N VAL A 253 -16.83 5.27 15.33
CA VAL A 253 -16.17 4.09 15.91
C VAL A 253 -16.72 3.80 17.32
N TRP A 254 -16.95 4.82 18.14
CA TRP A 254 -17.55 4.67 19.46
C TRP A 254 -18.92 4.00 19.40
N ARG A 255 -19.77 4.38 18.43
CA ARG A 255 -21.07 3.74 18.24
C ARG A 255 -20.94 2.27 17.86
N ASP A 256 -19.97 1.90 17.01
CA ASP A 256 -19.72 0.49 16.69
C ASP A 256 -19.25 -0.30 17.92
N ILE A 257 -18.38 0.27 18.75
CA ILE A 257 -17.91 -0.32 20.02
C ILE A 257 -19.08 -0.51 21.00
N SER A 258 -19.95 0.51 21.13
CA SER A 258 -21.12 0.46 22.02
C SER A 258 -22.15 -0.56 21.57
N ASP A 259 -22.39 -0.67 20.26
CA ASP A 259 -23.36 -1.61 19.70
C ASP A 259 -22.84 -3.06 19.75
N ARG A 260 -21.51 -3.27 19.82
CA ARG A 260 -20.83 -4.58 19.81
C ARG A 260 -21.25 -5.51 18.66
N ARG A 261 -21.74 -4.93 17.56
CA ARG A 261 -22.29 -5.65 16.40
C ARG A 261 -21.31 -5.68 15.25
N VAL A 262 -21.34 -6.80 14.53
CA VAL A 262 -20.62 -7.04 13.28
C VAL A 262 -21.64 -7.34 12.19
N GLU A 263 -21.48 -6.70 11.05
CA GLU A 263 -22.21 -7.08 9.83
C GLU A 263 -21.39 -8.06 9.00
N ILE A 264 -22.10 -9.01 8.39
CA ILE A 264 -21.53 -10.08 7.56
C ILE A 264 -21.88 -9.79 6.11
N LEU A 265 -20.89 -9.89 5.23
CA LEU A 265 -21.05 -9.72 3.79
C LEU A 265 -20.35 -10.86 3.05
N ASN A 266 -21.12 -11.65 2.30
CA ASN A 266 -20.58 -12.73 1.47
C ASN A 266 -20.52 -12.31 0.01
N GLY A 267 -19.45 -12.67 -0.69
CA GLY A 267 -19.38 -12.53 -2.14
C GLY A 267 -17.97 -12.56 -2.70
N VAL A 268 -17.89 -12.42 -4.02
CA VAL A 268 -16.62 -12.39 -4.76
C VAL A 268 -15.91 -11.08 -4.48
N LEU A 269 -14.68 -11.17 -3.95
CA LEU A 269 -13.84 -10.02 -3.66
C LEU A 269 -13.17 -9.50 -4.92
N ARG A 270 -13.33 -8.20 -5.15
CA ARG A 270 -12.64 -7.44 -6.20
C ARG A 270 -11.70 -6.43 -5.58
N LYS A 271 -10.59 -6.14 -6.25
CA LYS A 271 -9.56 -5.22 -5.76
C LYS A 271 -9.51 -3.95 -6.60
N TYR A 272 -9.36 -2.81 -5.92
CA TYR A 272 -9.26 -1.51 -6.57
C TYR A 272 -8.18 -0.68 -5.90
N VAL A 273 -7.41 0.05 -6.70
CA VAL A 273 -6.44 1.01 -6.21
C VAL A 273 -6.81 2.37 -6.73
N VAL A 274 -7.22 3.26 -5.83
CA VAL A 274 -7.43 4.67 -6.18
C VAL A 274 -6.09 5.37 -6.03
N ARG A 275 -5.48 5.71 -7.16
CA ARG A 275 -4.19 6.39 -7.21
C ARG A 275 -4.42 7.90 -7.14
N GLY A 276 -3.98 8.53 -6.06
CA GLY A 276 -3.79 9.97 -6.00
C GLY A 276 -2.36 10.36 -6.35
N ASN A 277 -2.12 11.67 -6.54
CA ASN A 277 -0.79 12.19 -6.90
C ASN A 277 0.30 11.91 -5.85
N LYS A 278 -0.08 11.73 -4.57
CA LYS A 278 0.87 11.55 -3.45
C LYS A 278 0.68 10.24 -2.67
N SER A 279 -0.48 9.60 -2.79
CA SER A 279 -0.80 8.37 -2.05
C SER A 279 -1.77 7.52 -2.84
N SER A 280 -1.63 6.20 -2.71
CA SER A 280 -2.61 5.24 -3.24
C SER A 280 -3.43 4.70 -2.07
N THR A 281 -4.75 4.76 -2.21
CA THR A 281 -5.66 4.12 -1.26
C THR A 281 -6.11 2.80 -1.85
N TYR A 282 -5.97 1.74 -1.05
CA TYR A 282 -6.27 0.37 -1.45
C TYR A 282 -7.67 0.02 -0.97
N TYR A 283 -8.51 -0.42 -1.88
CA TYR A 283 -9.88 -0.80 -1.61
C TYR A 283 -10.12 -2.24 -2.02
N ILE A 284 -10.95 -2.94 -1.25
CA ILE A 284 -11.63 -4.14 -1.71
C ILE A 284 -13.12 -3.86 -1.87
N GLU A 285 -13.77 -4.58 -2.76
CA GLU A 285 -15.21 -4.54 -2.97
C GLU A 285 -15.78 -5.94 -2.90
N ILE A 286 -16.88 -6.11 -2.17
CA ILE A 286 -17.69 -7.32 -2.14
C ILE A 286 -19.13 -6.87 -2.33
N GLY A 287 -19.82 -7.41 -3.34
CA GLY A 287 -21.12 -6.89 -3.76
C GLY A 287 -21.01 -5.42 -4.18
N ASN A 288 -21.77 -4.54 -3.53
CA ASN A 288 -21.79 -3.09 -3.79
C ASN A 288 -21.12 -2.25 -2.69
N LYS A 289 -20.35 -2.88 -1.79
CA LYS A 289 -19.70 -2.20 -0.66
C LYS A 289 -18.19 -2.19 -0.82
N LYS A 290 -17.59 -1.01 -0.60
CA LYS A 290 -16.16 -0.76 -0.70
C LYS A 290 -15.54 -0.55 0.67
N PHE A 291 -14.39 -1.17 0.90
CA PHE A 291 -13.68 -1.12 2.18
C PHE A 291 -12.23 -0.69 1.94
N ALA A 292 -11.80 0.36 2.64
CA ALA A 292 -10.41 0.77 2.62
C ALA A 292 -9.56 -0.20 3.44
N MET A 293 -8.41 -0.59 2.91
CA MET A 293 -7.52 -1.58 3.50
C MET A 293 -6.09 -1.05 3.64
N GLY A 294 -5.40 -1.48 4.70
CA GLY A 294 -3.95 -1.36 4.77
C GLY A 294 -3.27 -2.20 3.70
N ILE A 295 -2.05 -1.83 3.30
CA ILE A 295 -1.27 -2.57 2.28
C ILE A 295 -1.14 -4.08 2.62
N PRO A 296 -0.84 -4.49 3.87
CA PRO A 296 -0.73 -5.92 4.19
C PRO A 296 -2.08 -6.65 3.99
N GLN A 297 -3.18 -6.06 4.46
CA GLN A 297 -4.53 -6.61 4.32
C GLN A 297 -4.96 -6.70 2.85
N TYR A 298 -4.64 -5.66 2.06
CA TYR A 298 -4.91 -5.66 0.63
C TYR A 298 -4.09 -6.72 -0.12
N ASN A 299 -2.84 -6.96 0.29
CA ASN A 299 -1.97 -7.93 -0.38
C ASN A 299 -2.31 -9.38 -0.04
N VAL A 300 -2.84 -9.66 1.15
CA VAL A 300 -3.16 -11.04 1.59
C VAL A 300 -4.40 -11.61 0.92
N VAL A 301 -5.40 -10.77 0.64
CA VAL A 301 -6.62 -11.25 -0.04
C VAL A 301 -6.34 -11.61 -1.50
N ILE A 302 -7.07 -12.56 -2.09
CA ILE A 302 -6.91 -12.98 -3.49
C ILE A 302 -8.14 -12.54 -4.27
N GLU A 303 -7.94 -11.75 -5.31
CA GLU A 303 -9.04 -11.27 -6.14
C GLU A 303 -9.74 -12.43 -6.88
N GLY A 304 -11.07 -12.34 -7.00
CA GLY A 304 -11.89 -13.33 -7.69
C GLY A 304 -12.30 -14.52 -6.81
N ARG A 305 -11.89 -14.58 -5.54
CA ARG A 305 -12.38 -15.58 -4.58
C ARG A 305 -13.58 -15.08 -3.79
N THR A 306 -14.43 -16.02 -3.39
CA THR A 306 -15.56 -15.75 -2.48
C THR A 306 -15.04 -15.64 -1.06
N TYR A 307 -15.42 -14.57 -0.38
CA TYR A 307 -15.08 -14.35 1.02
C TYR A 307 -16.33 -14.01 1.80
N ARG A 308 -16.28 -14.36 3.08
CA ARG A 308 -17.14 -13.82 4.12
C ARG A 308 -16.39 -12.71 4.85
N LEU A 309 -16.83 -11.48 4.67
CA LEU A 309 -16.26 -10.28 5.28
C LEU A 309 -17.09 -9.86 6.48
N TYR A 310 -16.41 -9.63 7.58
CA TYR A 310 -16.94 -9.13 8.84
C TYR A 310 -16.52 -7.67 9.00
N TYR A 311 -17.46 -6.76 9.22
CA TYR A 311 -17.13 -5.34 9.34
C TYR A 311 -18.01 -4.60 10.35
N ALA A 312 -17.50 -3.47 10.83
CA ALA A 312 -18.22 -2.57 11.74
C ALA A 312 -19.16 -1.67 10.92
N PRO A 313 -20.48 -1.69 11.17
CA PRO A 313 -21.48 -1.17 10.24
C PRO A 313 -21.40 0.35 10.02
N ARG A 314 -21.06 1.12 11.06
CA ARG A 314 -21.07 2.58 10.97
C ARG A 314 -19.74 3.12 10.51
N SER A 315 -18.62 2.57 10.93
CA SER A 315 -17.27 3.02 10.53
C SER A 315 -16.78 2.38 9.22
N SER A 316 -17.43 1.31 8.76
CA SER A 316 -17.00 0.48 7.62
C SER A 316 -15.58 -0.07 7.79
N ILE A 317 -15.11 -0.23 9.03
CA ILE A 317 -13.82 -0.83 9.33
C ILE A 317 -13.96 -2.35 9.17
N VAL A 318 -13.04 -2.97 8.43
CA VAL A 318 -13.02 -4.43 8.33
C VAL A 318 -12.50 -5.02 9.62
N ILE A 319 -13.36 -5.84 10.20
CA ILE A 319 -13.18 -6.54 11.46
C ILE A 319 -12.74 -7.97 11.22
N GLY A 320 -12.98 -8.55 10.04
CA GLY A 320 -12.36 -9.78 9.62
C GLY A 320 -12.77 -10.32 8.28
N ILE A 321 -12.08 -11.37 7.87
CA ILE A 321 -12.31 -12.01 6.58
C ILE A 321 -12.00 -13.50 6.66
N GLU A 322 -12.86 -14.28 6.02
CA GLU A 322 -12.79 -15.73 5.97
C GLU A 322 -13.02 -16.20 4.53
N VAL A 323 -12.30 -17.23 4.09
CA VAL A 323 -12.52 -17.88 2.80
C VAL A 323 -13.84 -18.66 2.87
N ASP A 324 -14.73 -18.45 1.90
CA ASP A 324 -16.04 -19.14 1.86
C ASP A 324 -15.96 -20.28 0.84
N ASP A 325 -16.07 -21.53 1.32
CA ASP A 325 -15.95 -22.77 0.52
C ASP A 325 -17.26 -23.16 -0.19
N VAL A 326 -17.97 -22.18 -0.77
CA VAL A 326 -19.29 -22.39 -1.40
C VAL A 326 -19.24 -23.38 -2.56
#